data_AF-A0AAD7XBS1-F1
#
_entry.id   AF-A0AAD7XBS1-F1
#
_cell.length_a   1.000
_cell.length_b   1.000
_cell.length_c   1.000
_cell.angle_alpha   90.00
_cell.angle_beta   90.00
_cell.angle_gamma   90.00
#
_symmetry.space_group_name_H-M   'P 1'
#
loop_
_entity.id
_entity.type
_entity.pdbx_description
1 polymer ?
#
loop_
_entity_poly.entity_id
_entity_poly.type
_entity_poly.pdbx_seq_one_letter_code
_entity_poly.pdbx_strand_id
1 'polypeptide(L)'
;MSANSTTNSIFDVVAEYQRSLPTSLEKGEDIKSIGEHFVNTLRKPEIKDQVIEDVQDMKSTAEDIIGTFVTIGVDFAELDGAKVFDSDGNPLQLSEQWHEYHRRFNEVMEKNFDNASRAASFMQQYSNAILADIDQLTYYELSFELKAFFEKLEHNAAGALQAKDESTKLVDDIHRFVQIVGAARASMGACLDDEVGAKGEAKIQERNRDNSETKAEVQLYKKHQEILAATKQATANIVRLTAKFDAISGIWQLFRSDVIQLQKEITLATDPDMPVTKQLVQRMAISREVYMRLATLLDMYAKCRAD
;
A
#
# COMPACT_ATOMS: atom_id res chain seq x y z
N MET A 1 -30.75 -2.51 -21.01
CA MET A 1 -30.11 -2.57 -19.68
C MET A 1 -28.67 -3.01 -19.90
N SER A 2 -27.73 -2.06 -19.99
CA SER A 2 -26.30 -2.43 -19.99
C SER A 2 -25.97 -2.91 -18.58
N ALA A 3 -25.49 -4.14 -18.46
CA ALA A 3 -24.86 -4.57 -17.21
C ALA A 3 -23.67 -3.63 -16.98
N ASN A 4 -23.67 -2.91 -15.85
CA ASN A 4 -22.48 -2.22 -15.39
C ASN A 4 -21.43 -3.30 -15.15
N SER A 5 -20.57 -3.52 -16.14
CA SER A 5 -19.39 -4.34 -16.00
C SER A 5 -18.49 -3.61 -15.02
N THR A 6 -18.54 -3.99 -13.76
CA THR A 6 -17.57 -3.54 -12.76
C THR A 6 -16.20 -3.89 -13.32
N THR A 7 -15.42 -2.88 -13.71
CA THR A 7 -14.03 -3.07 -14.08
C THR A 7 -13.29 -3.49 -12.82
N ASN A 8 -12.99 -4.78 -12.73
CA ASN A 8 -12.23 -5.32 -11.61
C ASN A 8 -10.79 -4.82 -11.73
N SER A 9 -10.26 -4.19 -10.68
CA SER A 9 -8.83 -3.84 -10.61
C SER A 9 -8.00 -5.11 -10.75
N ILE A 10 -6.76 -4.99 -11.21
CA ILE A 10 -5.82 -6.11 -11.22
C ILE A 10 -5.66 -6.72 -9.81
N PHE A 11 -5.74 -5.88 -8.79
CA PHE A 11 -5.67 -6.31 -7.40
C PHE A 11 -6.90 -7.12 -7.01
N ASP A 12 -8.08 -6.79 -7.54
CA ASP A 12 -9.30 -7.59 -7.36
C ASP A 12 -9.16 -8.94 -8.05
N VAL A 13 -8.59 -8.97 -9.26
CA VAL A 13 -8.35 -10.22 -10.01
C VAL A 13 -7.37 -11.12 -9.27
N VAL A 14 -6.29 -10.57 -8.72
CA VAL A 14 -5.33 -11.32 -7.89
C VAL A 14 -5.99 -11.81 -6.59
N ALA A 15 -6.75 -10.96 -5.91
CA ALA A 15 -7.45 -11.32 -4.67
C ALA A 15 -8.54 -12.38 -4.91
N GLU A 16 -9.25 -12.30 -6.03
CA GLU A 16 -10.22 -13.30 -6.47
C GLU A 16 -9.52 -14.65 -6.70
N TYR A 17 -8.41 -14.65 -7.44
CA TYR A 17 -7.63 -15.86 -7.69
C TYR A 17 -7.10 -16.49 -6.40
N GLN A 18 -6.55 -15.69 -5.50
CA GLN A 18 -6.09 -16.15 -4.18
C GLN A 18 -7.22 -16.78 -3.36
N ARG A 19 -8.43 -16.22 -3.45
CA ARG A 19 -9.60 -16.71 -2.73
C ARG A 19 -10.16 -17.99 -3.36
N SER A 20 -10.18 -18.08 -4.69
CA SER A 20 -10.74 -19.22 -5.41
C SER A 20 -9.80 -20.42 -5.42
N LEU A 21 -8.49 -20.21 -5.49
CA LEU A 21 -7.52 -21.29 -5.70
C LEU A 21 -7.61 -22.40 -4.64
N PRO A 22 -7.58 -22.15 -3.31
CA PRO A 22 -7.69 -23.22 -2.32
C PRO A 22 -9.02 -23.98 -2.43
N THR A 23 -10.14 -23.26 -2.58
CA THR A 23 -11.48 -23.85 -2.68
C THR A 23 -11.64 -24.70 -3.94
N SER A 24 -11.09 -24.24 -5.07
CA SER A 24 -11.09 -24.99 -6.32
C SER A 24 -10.23 -26.25 -6.21
N LEU A 25 -9.07 -26.18 -5.55
CA LEU A 25 -8.22 -27.34 -5.28
C LEU A 25 -8.93 -28.37 -4.37
N GLU A 26 -9.61 -27.92 -3.31
CA GLU A 26 -10.40 -28.79 -2.43
C GLU A 26 -11.55 -29.50 -3.16
N LYS A 27 -12.13 -28.85 -4.17
CA LYS A 27 -13.19 -29.41 -5.02
C LYS A 27 -12.65 -30.35 -6.11
N GLY A 28 -11.34 -30.51 -6.23
CA GLY A 28 -10.71 -31.28 -7.30
C GLY A 28 -10.87 -30.64 -8.68
N GLU A 29 -11.09 -29.32 -8.75
CA GLU A 29 -11.05 -28.60 -10.02
C GLU A 29 -9.65 -28.71 -10.63
N ASP A 30 -9.61 -28.82 -11.96
CA ASP A 30 -8.37 -28.95 -12.70
C ASP A 30 -7.55 -27.66 -12.62
N ILE A 31 -6.33 -27.75 -12.08
CA ILE A 31 -5.38 -26.62 -11.93
C ILE A 31 -5.18 -25.89 -13.25
N LYS A 32 -5.17 -26.64 -14.37
CA LYS A 32 -5.02 -26.06 -15.70
C LYS A 32 -6.20 -25.14 -16.00
N SER A 33 -7.43 -25.60 -15.77
CA SER A 33 -8.63 -24.79 -16.00
C SER A 33 -8.64 -23.50 -15.17
N ILE A 34 -8.24 -23.58 -13.89
CA ILE A 34 -8.15 -22.41 -12.99
C ILE A 34 -7.06 -21.43 -13.48
N GLY A 35 -5.89 -21.96 -13.79
CA GLY A 35 -4.76 -21.15 -14.25
C GLY A 35 -4.98 -20.54 -15.64
N GLU A 36 -5.58 -21.28 -16.57
CA GLU A 36 -5.99 -20.77 -17.88
C GLU A 36 -7.04 -19.67 -17.74
N HIS A 37 -8.03 -19.83 -16.84
CA HIS A 37 -9.00 -18.78 -16.56
C HIS A 37 -8.32 -17.51 -16.05
N PHE A 38 -7.37 -17.64 -15.13
CA PHE A 38 -6.62 -16.51 -14.61
C PHE A 38 -5.75 -15.83 -15.68
N VAL A 39 -4.97 -16.61 -16.44
CA VAL A 39 -4.15 -16.12 -17.56
C VAL A 39 -5.02 -15.42 -18.60
N ASN A 40 -6.16 -16.02 -18.97
CA ASN A 40 -7.09 -15.42 -19.93
C ASN A 40 -7.68 -14.13 -19.40
N THR A 41 -7.94 -14.03 -18.10
CA THR A 41 -8.36 -12.79 -17.44
C THR A 41 -7.26 -11.73 -17.51
N LEU A 42 -6.01 -12.07 -17.19
CA LEU A 42 -4.86 -11.18 -17.32
C LEU A 42 -4.49 -10.81 -18.77
N ARG A 43 -5.04 -11.51 -19.77
CA ARG A 43 -4.84 -11.23 -21.20
C ARG A 43 -5.83 -10.21 -21.76
N LYS A 44 -6.96 -10.02 -21.09
CA LYS A 44 -7.98 -9.05 -21.50
C LYS A 44 -7.35 -7.66 -21.64
N PRO A 45 -7.47 -6.97 -22.80
CA PRO A 45 -6.96 -5.61 -22.98
C PRO A 45 -7.43 -4.67 -21.88
N GLU A 46 -8.67 -4.83 -21.43
CA GLU A 46 -9.29 -4.04 -20.37
C GLU A 46 -8.51 -4.13 -19.06
N ILE A 47 -7.95 -5.31 -18.74
CA ILE A 47 -7.13 -5.50 -17.54
C ILE A 47 -5.76 -4.84 -17.69
N LYS A 48 -5.18 -4.83 -18.89
CA LYS A 48 -3.90 -4.15 -19.13
C LYS A 48 -4.04 -2.63 -19.04
N ASP A 49 -5.10 -2.08 -19.61
CA ASP A 49 -5.36 -0.65 -19.54
C ASP A 49 -5.68 -0.25 -18.08
N GLN A 50 -6.49 -1.04 -17.38
CA GLN A 50 -6.77 -0.84 -15.95
C GLN A 50 -5.52 -0.91 -15.08
N VAL A 51 -4.58 -1.80 -15.37
CA VAL A 51 -3.28 -1.86 -14.68
C VAL A 51 -2.53 -0.54 -14.79
N ILE A 52 -2.49 0.03 -16.00
CA ILE A 52 -1.74 1.27 -16.25
C ILE A 52 -2.39 2.40 -15.47
N GLU A 53 -3.72 2.47 -15.50
CA GLU A 53 -4.50 3.42 -14.70
C GLU A 53 -4.27 3.22 -13.20
N ASP A 54 -4.29 1.99 -12.69
CA ASP A 54 -4.09 1.69 -11.27
C ASP A 54 -2.70 2.12 -10.78
N VAL A 55 -1.66 1.91 -11.62
CA VAL A 55 -0.27 2.33 -11.36
C VAL A 55 -0.13 3.86 -11.41
N GLN A 56 -0.76 4.51 -12.40
CA GLN A 56 -0.78 5.97 -12.48
C GLN A 56 -1.52 6.60 -11.29
N ASP A 57 -2.66 6.02 -10.88
CA ASP A 57 -3.41 6.45 -9.71
C ASP A 57 -2.60 6.24 -8.42
N MET A 58 -1.81 5.16 -8.30
CA MET A 58 -0.84 4.99 -7.20
C MET A 58 0.18 6.12 -7.16
N LYS A 59 0.80 6.43 -8.30
CA LYS A 59 1.79 7.51 -8.42
C LYS A 59 1.19 8.85 -8.01
N SER A 60 0.08 9.23 -8.63
CA SER A 60 -0.63 10.48 -8.32
C SER A 60 -1.04 10.55 -6.85
N THR A 61 -1.55 9.45 -6.28
CA THR A 61 -1.91 9.41 -4.86
C THR A 61 -0.70 9.65 -3.95
N ALA A 62 0.45 9.06 -4.26
CA ALA A 62 1.67 9.24 -3.47
C ALA A 62 2.18 10.69 -3.57
N GLU A 63 2.18 11.27 -4.77
CA GLU A 63 2.56 12.67 -5.00
C GLU A 63 1.62 13.63 -4.26
N ASP A 64 0.30 13.39 -4.31
CA ASP A 64 -0.69 14.17 -3.58
C ASP A 64 -0.46 14.11 -2.06
N ILE A 65 -0.13 12.92 -1.53
CA ILE A 65 0.19 12.75 -0.11
C ILE A 65 1.45 13.55 0.26
N ILE A 66 2.51 13.48 -0.55
CA ILE A 66 3.75 14.23 -0.33
C ILE A 66 3.49 15.75 -0.36
N GLY A 67 2.75 16.24 -1.36
CA GLY A 67 2.37 17.65 -1.45
C GLY A 67 1.55 18.10 -0.24
N THR A 68 0.66 17.22 0.24
CA THR A 68 -0.13 17.46 1.46
C THR A 68 0.75 17.49 2.71
N PHE A 69 1.72 16.60 2.85
CA PHE A 69 2.70 16.62 3.94
C PHE A 69 3.47 17.93 3.97
N VAL A 70 3.97 18.41 2.82
CA VAL A 70 4.70 19.68 2.74
C VAL A 70 3.81 20.85 3.15
N THR A 71 2.59 20.92 2.61
CA THR A 71 1.64 22.01 2.88
C THR A 71 1.27 22.08 4.36
N ILE A 72 0.85 20.94 4.94
CA ILE A 72 0.50 20.84 6.36
C ILE A 72 1.70 21.13 7.27
N GLY A 73 2.91 20.76 6.85
CA GLY A 73 4.14 21.02 7.61
C GLY A 73 4.44 22.51 7.77
N VAL A 74 4.25 23.29 6.70
CA VAL A 74 4.36 24.77 6.76
C VAL A 74 3.32 25.33 7.71
N ASP A 75 2.08 24.85 7.61
CA ASP A 75 0.99 25.31 8.45
C ASP A 75 1.21 25.01 9.94
N PHE A 76 1.72 23.82 10.27
CA PHE A 76 2.07 23.48 11.64
C PHE A 76 3.26 24.30 12.17
N ALA A 77 4.24 24.63 11.33
CA ALA A 77 5.35 25.50 11.75
C ALA A 77 4.85 26.90 12.13
N GLU A 78 3.87 27.43 11.39
CA GLU A 78 3.22 28.70 11.75
C GLU A 78 2.45 28.60 13.08
N LEU A 79 1.75 27.49 13.32
CA LEU A 79 1.03 27.25 14.58
C LEU A 79 1.97 27.11 15.78
N ASP A 80 3.06 26.38 15.62
CA ASP A 80 4.09 26.24 16.66
C ASP A 80 4.70 27.61 16.99
N GLY A 81 4.92 28.46 15.97
CA GLY A 81 5.36 29.85 16.14
C GLY A 81 4.35 30.73 16.90
N ALA A 82 3.05 30.43 16.80
CA ALA A 82 1.98 31.10 17.53
C ALA A 82 1.85 30.64 19.00
N LYS A 83 2.62 29.63 19.43
CA LYS A 83 2.62 29.07 20.80
C LYS A 83 1.24 28.62 21.26
N VAL A 84 0.52 27.88 20.41
CA VAL A 84 -0.74 27.24 20.82
C VAL A 84 -0.44 26.22 21.93
N PHE A 85 -1.26 26.18 22.98
CA PHE A 85 -1.09 25.27 24.11
C PHE A 85 -2.12 24.12 24.06
N ASP A 86 -1.74 22.97 24.61
CA ASP A 86 -2.66 21.85 24.86
C ASP A 86 -3.54 22.08 26.10
N SER A 87 -4.38 21.10 26.43
CA SER A 87 -5.26 21.14 27.61
C SER A 87 -4.50 21.17 28.94
N ASP A 88 -3.23 20.76 28.94
CA ASP A 88 -2.36 20.74 30.12
C ASP A 88 -1.48 22.00 30.21
N GLY A 89 -1.63 22.95 29.26
CA GLY A 89 -0.88 24.20 29.22
C GLY A 89 0.53 24.07 28.63
N ASN A 90 0.86 22.98 27.95
CA ASN A 90 2.14 22.82 27.25
C ASN A 90 2.04 23.31 25.81
N PRO A 91 3.08 23.99 25.27
CA PRO A 91 3.06 24.41 23.87
C PRO A 91 3.06 23.19 22.96
N LEU A 92 2.16 23.18 21.99
CA LEU A 92 2.11 22.18 20.94
C LEU A 92 3.34 22.33 20.03
N GLN A 93 3.97 21.20 19.69
CA GLN A 93 5.07 21.09 18.73
C GLN A 93 4.66 20.15 17.60
N LEU A 94 3.72 20.61 16.77
CA LEU A 94 3.07 19.81 15.75
C LEU A 94 3.97 19.62 14.53
N SER A 95 4.82 20.60 14.22
CA SER A 95 5.66 20.57 13.03
C SER A 95 6.70 19.45 13.09
N GLU A 96 7.40 19.28 14.21
CA GLU A 96 8.43 18.24 14.37
C GLU A 96 7.85 16.83 14.19
N GLN A 97 6.73 16.56 14.86
CA GLN A 97 6.04 15.27 14.74
C GLN A 97 5.56 15.02 13.30
N TRP A 98 5.04 16.05 12.64
CA TRP A 98 4.58 15.94 11.26
C TRP A 98 5.72 15.67 10.26
N HIS A 99 6.86 16.32 10.44
CA HIS A 99 8.06 16.06 9.62
C HIS A 99 8.56 14.62 9.80
N GLU A 100 8.49 14.09 11.02
CA GLU A 100 8.83 12.70 11.30
C GLU A 100 7.89 11.73 10.57
N TYR A 101 6.58 12.00 10.53
CA TYR A 101 5.64 11.20 9.73
C TYR A 101 5.91 11.30 8.23
N HIS A 102 6.23 12.49 7.72
CA HIS A 102 6.61 12.67 6.33
C HIS A 102 7.87 11.87 5.97
N ARG A 103 8.90 11.90 6.82
CA ARG A 103 10.12 11.11 6.64
C ARG A 103 9.81 9.61 6.61
N ARG A 104 9.06 9.11 7.59
CA ARG A 104 8.64 7.71 7.67
C ARG A 104 7.79 7.28 6.47
N PHE A 105 6.91 8.15 5.98
CA PHE A 105 6.14 7.91 4.76
C PHE A 105 7.06 7.68 3.57
N ASN A 106 8.04 8.56 3.36
CA ASN A 106 9.00 8.43 2.26
C ASN A 106 9.82 7.13 2.38
N GLU A 107 10.30 6.79 3.58
CA GLU A 107 11.04 5.53 3.82
C GLU A 107 10.20 4.29 3.48
N VAL A 108 8.91 4.30 3.85
CA VAL A 108 7.97 3.21 3.53
C VAL A 108 7.74 3.12 2.02
N MET A 109 7.56 4.25 1.34
CA MET A 109 7.41 4.31 -0.11
C MET A 109 8.64 3.75 -0.83
N GLU A 110 9.85 4.17 -0.42
CA GLU A 110 11.10 3.68 -1.01
C GLU A 110 11.25 2.18 -0.83
N LYS A 111 11.01 1.66 0.37
CA LYS A 111 11.01 0.21 0.63
C LYS A 111 9.98 -0.51 -0.24
N ASN A 112 8.81 0.07 -0.46
CA ASN A 112 7.78 -0.53 -1.30
C ASN A 112 8.21 -0.64 -2.77
N PHE A 113 8.76 0.45 -3.33
CA PHE A 113 9.30 0.45 -4.70
C PHE A 113 10.46 -0.55 -4.87
N ASP A 114 11.38 -0.58 -3.90
CA ASP A 114 12.49 -1.54 -3.90
C ASP A 114 11.97 -2.98 -3.84
N ASN A 115 10.98 -3.25 -2.99
CA ASN A 115 10.35 -4.57 -2.89
C ASN A 115 9.64 -4.97 -4.18
N ALA A 116 8.92 -4.06 -4.83
CA ALA A 116 8.27 -4.33 -6.12
C ALA A 116 9.30 -4.62 -7.23
N SER A 117 10.38 -3.84 -7.30
CA SER A 117 11.48 -4.06 -8.26
C SER A 117 12.15 -5.43 -8.04
N ARG A 118 12.41 -5.80 -6.77
CA ARG A 118 12.94 -7.12 -6.42
C ARG A 118 11.96 -8.22 -6.78
N ALA A 119 10.66 -8.05 -6.51
CA ALA A 119 9.62 -9.00 -6.87
C ALA A 119 9.61 -9.27 -8.37
N ALA A 120 9.60 -8.20 -9.17
CA ALA A 120 9.62 -8.28 -10.62
C ALA A 120 10.84 -9.05 -11.12
N SER A 121 12.03 -8.65 -10.67
CA SER A 121 13.29 -9.31 -11.05
C SER A 121 13.30 -10.78 -10.67
N PHE A 122 12.78 -11.10 -9.48
CA PHE A 122 12.78 -12.44 -8.93
C PHE A 122 11.79 -13.36 -9.65
N MET A 123 10.58 -12.86 -9.96
CA MET A 123 9.59 -13.55 -10.79
C MET A 123 10.09 -13.78 -12.22
N GLN A 124 10.79 -12.82 -12.81
CA GLN A 124 11.42 -12.99 -14.14
C GLN A 124 12.50 -14.06 -14.11
N GLN A 125 13.39 -14.04 -13.10
CA GLN A 125 14.43 -15.06 -12.94
C GLN A 125 13.81 -16.44 -12.78
N TYR A 126 12.81 -16.58 -11.91
CA TYR A 126 12.09 -17.85 -11.72
C TYR A 126 11.45 -18.36 -13.02
N SER A 127 10.73 -17.48 -13.71
CA SER A 127 10.03 -17.81 -14.94
C SER A 127 10.98 -18.23 -16.06
N ASN A 128 12.16 -17.62 -16.14
CA ASN A 128 13.10 -17.85 -17.23
C ASN A 128 14.11 -18.96 -16.93
N ALA A 129 14.49 -19.17 -15.68
CA ALA A 129 15.49 -20.18 -15.29
C ALA A 129 14.82 -21.48 -14.80
N ILE A 130 13.80 -21.37 -13.95
CA ILE A 130 13.23 -22.51 -13.24
C ILE A 130 11.96 -23.05 -13.92
N LEU A 131 11.19 -22.21 -14.59
CA LEU A 131 9.98 -22.65 -15.31
C LEU A 131 10.19 -22.81 -16.82
N ALA A 132 11.43 -22.76 -17.29
CA ALA A 132 11.77 -23.09 -18.67
C ALA A 132 11.57 -24.59 -18.96
N ASP A 133 11.65 -24.99 -20.24
CA ASP A 133 11.53 -26.39 -20.64
C ASP A 133 12.67 -27.22 -20.03
N ILE A 134 12.37 -27.88 -18.90
CA ILE A 134 13.31 -28.68 -18.13
C ILE A 134 13.34 -30.11 -18.68
N ASP A 135 14.53 -30.56 -19.05
CA ASP A 135 14.78 -31.96 -19.37
C ASP A 135 14.73 -32.82 -18.08
N GLN A 136 14.19 -34.02 -18.19
CA GLN A 136 14.07 -34.98 -17.09
C GLN A 136 15.39 -35.28 -16.39
N LEU A 137 16.50 -35.22 -17.13
CA LEU A 137 17.82 -35.49 -16.58
C LEU A 137 18.31 -34.41 -15.60
N THR A 138 17.66 -33.24 -15.56
CA THR A 138 18.10 -32.08 -14.76
C THR A 138 17.30 -31.89 -13.46
N TYR A 139 16.26 -32.70 -13.19
CA TYR A 139 15.40 -32.52 -12.02
C TYR A 139 16.14 -32.58 -10.68
N TYR A 140 17.19 -33.39 -10.57
CA TYR A 140 17.99 -33.44 -9.35
C TYR A 140 18.71 -32.12 -9.08
N GLU A 141 19.38 -31.55 -10.09
CA GLU A 141 20.06 -30.25 -10.00
C GLU A 141 19.04 -29.13 -9.74
N LEU A 142 17.91 -29.17 -10.45
CA LEU A 142 16.80 -28.24 -10.27
C LEU A 142 16.27 -28.24 -8.84
N SER A 143 16.18 -29.41 -8.18
CA SER A 143 15.71 -29.50 -6.80
C SER A 143 16.62 -28.73 -5.83
N PHE A 144 17.94 -28.74 -6.08
CA PHE A 144 18.92 -28.01 -5.28
C PHE A 144 18.82 -26.51 -5.53
N GLU A 145 18.73 -26.10 -6.80
CA GLU A 145 18.54 -24.69 -7.18
C GLU A 145 17.23 -24.12 -6.63
N LEU A 146 16.14 -24.89 -6.69
CA LEU A 146 14.83 -24.52 -6.13
C LEU A 146 14.89 -24.29 -4.63
N LYS A 147 15.69 -25.07 -3.90
CA LYS A 147 15.85 -24.88 -2.46
C LYS A 147 16.54 -23.55 -2.14
N ALA A 148 17.66 -23.25 -2.81
CA ALA A 148 18.36 -21.98 -2.64
C ALA A 148 17.48 -20.78 -3.08
N PHE A 149 16.74 -20.96 -4.17
CA PHE A 149 15.76 -19.99 -4.64
C PHE A 149 14.68 -19.74 -3.59
N PHE A 150 14.14 -20.80 -2.97
CA PHE A 150 13.12 -20.70 -1.95
C PHE A 150 13.57 -19.93 -0.70
N GLU A 151 14.80 -20.16 -0.24
CA GLU A 151 15.35 -19.39 0.89
C GLU A 151 15.41 -17.88 0.59
N LYS A 152 15.77 -17.52 -0.65
CA LYS A 152 15.77 -16.12 -1.11
C LYS A 152 14.36 -15.56 -1.26
N LEU A 153 13.39 -16.38 -1.69
CA LEU A 153 11.98 -16.02 -1.76
C LEU A 153 11.41 -15.69 -0.38
N GLU A 154 11.65 -16.56 0.61
CA GLU A 154 11.22 -16.35 2.00
C GLU A 154 11.77 -15.03 2.56
N HIS A 155 13.05 -14.76 2.34
CA HIS A 155 13.66 -13.50 2.76
C HIS A 155 12.98 -12.27 2.13
N ASN A 156 12.73 -12.30 0.82
CA ASN A 156 12.07 -11.19 0.13
C ASN A 156 10.59 -11.03 0.53
N ALA A 157 9.86 -12.14 0.70
CA ALA A 157 8.47 -12.13 1.15
C ALA A 157 8.35 -11.56 2.57
N ALA A 158 9.29 -11.88 3.46
CA ALA A 158 9.36 -11.28 4.79
C ALA A 158 9.60 -9.76 4.71
N GLY A 159 10.49 -9.30 3.82
CA GLY A 159 10.73 -7.87 3.59
C GLY A 159 9.49 -7.12 3.07
N ALA A 160 8.71 -7.73 2.19
CA ALA A 160 7.45 -7.16 1.71
C ALA A 160 6.38 -7.08 2.81
N LEU A 161 6.26 -8.13 3.62
CA LEU A 161 5.36 -8.15 4.78
C LEU A 161 5.75 -7.07 5.80
N GLN A 162 7.05 -6.92 6.09
CA GLN A 162 7.53 -5.87 6.98
C GLN A 162 7.17 -4.46 6.46
N ALA A 163 7.34 -4.19 5.17
CA ALA A 163 6.98 -2.89 4.59
C ALA A 163 5.47 -2.59 4.72
N LYS A 164 4.62 -3.62 4.56
CA LYS A 164 3.18 -3.52 4.83
C LYS A 164 2.90 -3.21 6.30
N ASP A 165 3.53 -3.92 7.23
CA ASP A 165 3.31 -3.71 8.67
C ASP A 165 3.75 -2.31 9.11
N GLU A 166 4.87 -1.82 8.57
CA GLU A 166 5.35 -0.44 8.77
C GLU A 166 4.38 0.61 8.22
N SER A 167 3.73 0.33 7.07
CA SER A 167 2.69 1.19 6.48
C SER A 167 1.44 1.25 7.35
N THR A 168 0.96 0.10 7.82
CA THR A 168 -0.19 0.00 8.73
C THR A 168 0.07 0.78 10.01
N LYS A 169 1.27 0.62 10.59
CA LYS A 169 1.69 1.37 11.77
C LYS A 169 1.72 2.88 11.52
N LEU A 170 2.18 3.33 10.35
CA LEU A 170 2.17 4.75 9.99
C LEU A 170 0.75 5.31 9.91
N VAL A 171 -0.20 4.56 9.31
CA VAL A 171 -1.62 4.93 9.29
C VAL A 171 -2.16 5.12 10.71
N ASP A 172 -1.89 4.15 11.59
CA ASP A 172 -2.35 4.20 12.98
C ASP A 172 -1.76 5.39 13.74
N ASP A 173 -0.47 5.68 13.54
CA ASP A 173 0.20 6.82 14.17
C ASP A 173 -0.40 8.15 13.69
N ILE A 174 -0.68 8.29 12.38
CA ILE A 174 -1.31 9.48 11.81
C ILE A 174 -2.76 9.64 12.30
N HIS A 175 -3.52 8.56 12.42
CA HIS A 175 -4.87 8.62 13.02
C HIS A 175 -4.83 9.15 14.46
N ARG A 176 -3.88 8.69 15.28
CA ARG A 176 -3.69 9.19 16.64
C ARG A 176 -3.32 10.67 16.63
N PHE A 177 -2.44 11.09 15.73
CA PHE A 177 -2.07 12.48 15.56
C PHE A 177 -3.27 13.37 15.19
N VAL A 178 -4.13 12.93 14.26
CA VAL A 178 -5.39 13.63 13.90
C VAL A 178 -6.30 13.80 15.13
N GLN A 179 -6.38 12.79 16.00
CA GLN A 179 -7.16 12.88 17.24
C GLN A 179 -6.58 13.93 18.20
N ILE A 180 -5.26 13.99 18.35
CA ILE A 180 -4.57 15.00 19.17
C ILE A 180 -4.85 16.41 18.64
N VAL A 181 -4.66 16.65 17.34
CA VAL A 181 -4.95 17.95 16.70
C VAL A 181 -6.44 18.31 16.85
N GLY A 182 -7.33 17.34 16.69
CA GLY A 182 -8.76 17.51 16.91
C GLY A 182 -9.13 17.90 18.34
N ALA A 183 -8.51 17.27 19.34
CA ALA A 183 -8.72 17.56 20.75
C ALA A 183 -8.20 18.95 21.15
N ALA A 184 -6.98 19.31 20.71
CA ALA A 184 -6.42 20.65 20.91
C ALA A 184 -7.34 21.74 20.34
N ARG A 185 -7.90 21.50 19.15
CA ARG A 185 -8.90 22.40 18.55
C ARG A 185 -10.16 22.53 19.39
N ALA A 186 -10.71 21.41 19.88
CA ALA A 186 -11.91 21.44 20.71
C ALA A 186 -11.69 22.26 21.99
N SER A 187 -10.50 22.14 22.60
CA SER A 187 -10.09 22.95 23.75
C SER A 187 -10.05 24.44 23.42
N MET A 188 -9.41 24.83 22.30
CA MET A 188 -9.39 26.24 21.86
C MET A 188 -10.78 26.79 21.58
N GLY A 189 -11.67 26.00 20.97
CA GLY A 189 -13.05 26.40 20.71
C GLY A 189 -13.83 26.69 21.98
N ALA A 190 -13.71 25.82 22.99
CA ALA A 190 -14.38 26.00 24.28
C ALA A 190 -13.90 27.28 25.00
N CYS A 191 -12.60 27.57 24.99
CA CYS A 191 -12.05 28.80 25.57
C CYS A 191 -12.58 30.07 24.89
N LEU A 192 -12.71 30.06 23.56
CA LEU A 192 -13.24 31.20 22.80
C LEU A 192 -14.73 31.43 23.09
N ASP A 193 -15.53 30.36 23.18
CA ASP A 193 -16.96 30.48 23.48
C ASP A 193 -17.20 31.05 24.89
N ASP A 194 -16.39 30.64 25.88
CA ASP A 194 -16.44 31.17 27.24
C ASP A 194 -16.04 32.65 27.31
N GLU A 195 -14.98 33.05 26.59
CA GLU A 195 -14.55 34.46 26.54
C GLU A 195 -15.55 35.37 25.82
N VAL A 196 -16.13 34.92 24.70
CA VAL A 196 -17.14 35.67 23.96
C VAL A 196 -18.42 35.81 24.79
N GLY A 197 -18.81 34.76 25.52
CA GLY A 197 -19.91 34.78 26.47
C GLY A 197 -19.69 35.78 27.61
N ALA A 198 -18.49 35.81 28.19
CA ALA A 198 -18.15 36.71 29.30
C ALA A 198 -17.99 38.19 28.88
N LYS A 199 -17.43 38.46 27.69
CA LYS A 199 -17.23 39.82 27.17
C LYS A 199 -18.51 40.44 26.60
N GLY A 200 -19.51 39.63 26.25
CA GLY A 200 -20.82 40.08 25.75
C GLY A 200 -21.60 41.00 26.70
N GLU A 201 -21.29 40.98 27.99
CA GLU A 201 -21.92 41.82 29.01
C GLU A 201 -21.18 43.14 29.29
N ALA A 202 -19.95 43.30 28.79
CA ALA A 202 -19.10 44.46 29.09
C ALA A 202 -18.72 45.27 27.82
N LYS A 203 -19.57 46.24 27.47
CA LYS A 203 -19.27 47.50 26.73
C LYS A 203 -18.95 47.46 25.22
N ILE A 204 -19.46 48.50 24.56
CA ILE A 204 -19.51 48.73 23.09
C ILE A 204 -18.33 49.61 22.59
N GLN A 205 -17.47 50.13 23.48
CA GLN A 205 -16.38 51.07 23.13
C GLN A 205 -14.97 50.43 23.04
N GLU A 206 -14.75 49.29 23.70
CA GLU A 206 -13.54 48.44 23.56
C GLU A 206 -13.55 47.64 22.24
N ARG A 207 -14.76 47.47 21.71
CA ARG A 207 -15.17 46.73 20.49
C ARG A 207 -14.40 47.06 19.20
N ASN A 208 -13.73 48.21 19.08
CA ASN A 208 -12.94 48.54 17.87
C ASN A 208 -11.48 48.06 17.94
N ARG A 209 -10.88 47.98 19.14
CA ARG A 209 -9.54 47.41 19.35
C ARG A 209 -9.64 45.89 19.51
N ASP A 210 -10.66 45.43 20.21
CA ASP A 210 -11.03 44.00 20.29
C ASP A 210 -11.32 43.41 18.92
N ASN A 211 -11.91 44.18 17.99
CA ASN A 211 -12.23 43.66 16.66
C ASN A 211 -11.00 43.16 15.89
N SER A 212 -9.81 43.74 16.12
CA SER A 212 -8.58 43.25 15.45
C SER A 212 -8.03 41.98 16.08
N GLU A 213 -8.10 41.85 17.41
CA GLU A 213 -7.65 40.66 18.14
C GLU A 213 -8.61 39.48 17.90
N THR A 214 -9.92 39.71 18.03
CA THR A 214 -10.94 38.71 17.69
C THR A 214 -10.87 38.29 16.22
N LYS A 215 -10.52 39.21 15.30
CA LYS A 215 -10.33 38.84 13.89
C LYS A 215 -9.12 37.93 13.70
N ALA A 216 -8.02 38.16 14.41
CA ALA A 216 -6.83 37.30 14.35
C ALA A 216 -7.13 35.90 14.93
N GLU A 217 -7.85 35.82 16.05
CA GLU A 217 -8.28 34.55 16.65
C GLU A 217 -9.23 33.77 15.75
N VAL A 218 -10.22 34.43 15.14
CA VAL A 218 -11.12 33.79 14.17
C VAL A 218 -10.36 33.29 12.94
N GLN A 219 -9.38 34.05 12.45
CA GLN A 219 -8.52 33.60 11.35
C GLN A 219 -7.68 32.40 11.74
N LEU A 220 -7.10 32.40 12.94
CA LEU A 220 -6.34 31.27 13.49
C LEU A 220 -7.23 30.03 13.63
N TYR A 221 -8.45 30.19 14.16
CA TYR A 221 -9.41 29.09 14.29
C TYR A 221 -9.79 28.51 12.92
N LYS A 222 -10.07 29.37 11.92
CA LYS A 222 -10.35 28.94 10.55
C LYS A 222 -9.17 28.17 9.97
N LYS A 223 -7.93 28.65 10.17
CA LYS A 223 -6.72 27.96 9.73
C LYS A 223 -6.61 26.56 10.36
N HIS A 224 -6.89 26.42 11.66
CA HIS A 224 -6.94 25.10 12.30
C HIS A 224 -8.00 24.17 11.70
N GLN A 225 -9.15 24.69 11.24
CA GLN A 225 -10.15 23.87 10.55
C GLN A 225 -9.63 23.33 9.22
N GLU A 226 -8.98 24.20 8.44
CA GLU A 226 -8.41 23.87 7.13
C GLU A 226 -7.30 22.82 7.29
N ILE A 227 -6.39 23.00 8.25
CA ILE A 227 -5.35 22.04 8.59
C ILE A 227 -5.95 20.69 8.98
N LEU A 228 -6.92 20.66 9.91
CA LEU A 228 -7.55 19.41 10.34
C LEU A 228 -8.24 18.67 9.19
N ALA A 229 -8.91 19.41 8.29
CA ALA A 229 -9.53 18.82 7.10
C ALA A 229 -8.46 18.23 6.16
N ALA A 230 -7.38 18.96 5.91
CA ALA A 230 -6.25 18.50 5.10
C ALA A 230 -5.58 17.26 5.73
N THR A 231 -5.36 17.24 7.05
CA THR A 231 -4.78 16.07 7.73
C THR A 231 -5.67 14.84 7.59
N LYS A 232 -6.99 14.99 7.78
CA LYS A 232 -7.96 13.90 7.57
C LYS A 232 -7.93 13.37 6.13
N GLN A 233 -7.84 14.27 5.15
CA GLN A 233 -7.72 13.89 3.74
C GLN A 233 -6.41 13.14 3.47
N ALA A 234 -5.28 13.61 4.01
CA ALA A 234 -4.00 12.90 3.93
C ALA A 234 -4.12 11.49 4.51
N THR A 235 -4.75 11.34 5.67
CA THR A 235 -4.99 10.04 6.29
C THR A 235 -5.82 9.12 5.40
N ALA A 236 -6.91 9.60 4.82
CA ALA A 236 -7.73 8.81 3.91
C ALA A 236 -6.95 8.36 2.66
N ASN A 237 -6.10 9.23 2.11
CA ASN A 237 -5.24 8.90 0.98
C ASN A 237 -4.19 7.83 1.35
N ILE A 238 -3.58 7.91 2.54
CA ILE A 238 -2.61 6.90 3.02
C ILE A 238 -3.31 5.56 3.26
N VAL A 239 -4.53 5.55 3.80
CA VAL A 239 -5.35 4.32 3.94
C VAL A 239 -5.60 3.70 2.56
N ARG A 240 -6.01 4.50 1.57
CA ARG A 240 -6.21 4.04 0.19
C ARG A 240 -4.93 3.45 -0.39
N LEU A 241 -3.78 4.08 -0.16
CA LEU A 241 -2.48 3.59 -0.62
C LEU A 241 -2.06 2.30 0.10
N THR A 242 -2.34 2.18 1.40
CA THR A 242 -2.06 0.99 2.20
C THR A 242 -2.83 -0.22 1.69
N ALA A 243 -4.09 -0.05 1.27
CA ALA A 243 -4.86 -1.11 0.63
C ALA A 243 -4.20 -1.63 -0.66
N LYS A 244 -3.49 -0.75 -1.40
CA LYS A 244 -2.72 -1.18 -2.58
C LYS A 244 -1.43 -1.89 -2.19
N PHE A 245 -0.78 -1.50 -1.09
CA PHE A 245 0.36 -2.25 -0.54
C PHE A 245 -0.03 -3.65 -0.06
N ASP A 246 -1.22 -3.80 0.52
CA ASP A 246 -1.79 -5.10 0.87
C ASP A 246 -1.85 -6.02 -0.34
N ALA A 247 -2.22 -5.49 -1.50
CA ALA A 247 -2.27 -6.26 -2.72
C ALA A 247 -0.88 -6.70 -3.22
N ILE A 248 0.14 -5.82 -3.13
CA ILE A 248 1.55 -6.19 -3.43
C ILE A 248 2.04 -7.27 -2.46
N SER A 249 1.75 -7.14 -1.17
CA SER A 249 2.05 -8.19 -0.18
C SER A 249 1.31 -9.49 -0.49
N GLY A 250 0.06 -9.40 -0.96
CA GLY A 250 -0.71 -10.54 -1.43
C GLY A 250 0.00 -11.27 -2.56
N ILE A 251 0.48 -10.55 -3.59
CA ILE A 251 1.22 -11.12 -4.71
C ILE A 251 2.42 -11.95 -4.21
N TRP A 252 3.17 -11.44 -3.23
CA TRP A 252 4.27 -12.19 -2.61
C TRP A 252 3.83 -13.48 -1.93
N GLN A 253 2.74 -13.45 -1.15
CA GLN A 253 2.24 -14.65 -0.48
C GLN A 253 1.71 -15.68 -1.47
N LEU A 254 1.05 -15.24 -2.54
CA LEU A 254 0.63 -16.12 -3.63
C LEU A 254 1.83 -16.81 -4.27
N PHE A 255 2.85 -16.03 -4.63
CA PHE A 255 4.05 -16.55 -5.27
C PHE A 255 4.78 -17.54 -4.36
N ARG A 256 4.96 -17.19 -3.08
CA ARG A 256 5.51 -18.08 -2.06
C ARG A 256 4.75 -19.40 -1.98
N SER A 257 3.42 -19.36 -1.88
CA SER A 257 2.61 -20.57 -1.74
C SER A 257 2.75 -21.50 -2.95
N ASP A 258 2.75 -20.95 -4.17
CA ASP A 258 2.91 -21.76 -5.38
C ASP A 258 4.30 -22.37 -5.47
N VAL A 259 5.36 -21.62 -5.14
CA VAL A 259 6.73 -22.14 -5.15
C VAL A 259 6.90 -23.28 -4.15
N ILE A 260 6.30 -23.18 -2.95
CA ILE A 260 6.28 -24.28 -1.96
C ILE A 260 5.59 -25.52 -2.55
N GLN A 261 4.46 -25.32 -3.22
CA GLN A 261 3.72 -26.42 -3.80
C GLN A 261 4.50 -27.08 -4.96
N LEU A 262 5.10 -26.27 -5.83
CA LEU A 262 5.93 -26.77 -6.92
C LEU A 262 7.15 -27.53 -6.38
N GLN A 263 7.79 -27.01 -5.33
CA GLN A 263 8.93 -27.70 -4.70
C GLN A 263 8.52 -29.09 -4.18
N LYS A 264 7.34 -29.22 -3.56
CA LYS A 264 6.81 -30.52 -3.11
C LYS A 264 6.59 -31.46 -4.30
N GLU A 265 5.99 -30.97 -5.38
CA GLU A 265 5.72 -31.76 -6.58
C GLU A 265 7.01 -32.21 -7.30
N ILE A 266 8.00 -31.33 -7.41
CA ILE A 266 9.31 -31.65 -7.98
C ILE A 266 10.05 -32.64 -7.09
N THR A 267 10.00 -32.49 -5.77
CA THR A 267 10.61 -33.46 -4.85
C THR A 267 10.01 -34.85 -5.02
N LEU A 268 8.69 -34.96 -5.21
CA LEU A 268 8.05 -36.24 -5.51
C LEU A 268 8.48 -36.80 -6.88
N ALA A 269 8.63 -35.93 -7.89
CA ALA A 269 9.06 -36.32 -9.23
C ALA A 269 10.56 -36.63 -9.35
N THR A 270 11.38 -36.30 -8.34
CA THR A 270 12.79 -36.74 -8.27
C THR A 270 12.95 -38.19 -7.81
N ASP A 271 11.87 -38.85 -7.38
CA ASP A 271 11.87 -40.29 -7.15
C ASP A 271 12.07 -41.04 -8.48
N PRO A 272 13.11 -41.89 -8.62
CA PRO A 272 13.38 -42.64 -9.85
C PRO A 272 12.18 -43.47 -10.35
N ASP A 273 11.29 -43.88 -9.45
CA ASP A 273 10.12 -44.70 -9.77
C ASP A 273 8.87 -43.86 -10.12
N MET A 274 8.94 -42.52 -10.01
CA MET A 274 7.82 -41.62 -10.27
C MET A 274 8.10 -40.71 -11.48
N PRO A 275 7.53 -40.99 -12.66
CA PRO A 275 7.75 -40.15 -13.83
C PRO A 275 7.08 -38.79 -13.67
N VAL A 276 7.73 -37.76 -14.21
CA VAL A 276 7.17 -36.41 -14.31
C VAL A 276 5.85 -36.47 -15.07
N THR A 277 4.80 -35.96 -14.43
CA THR A 277 3.46 -35.95 -15.02
C THR A 277 3.33 -34.81 -16.03
N LYS A 278 2.52 -35.01 -17.08
CA LYS A 278 2.15 -33.94 -18.01
C LYS A 278 1.49 -32.75 -17.28
N GLN A 279 0.82 -33.02 -16.16
CA GLN A 279 0.17 -32.01 -15.33
C GLN A 279 1.20 -31.06 -14.69
N LEU A 280 2.32 -31.59 -14.18
CA LEU A 280 3.39 -30.76 -13.60
C LEU A 280 3.99 -29.81 -14.64
N VAL A 281 4.36 -30.33 -15.82
CA VAL A 281 4.90 -29.51 -16.93
C VAL A 281 3.91 -28.41 -17.34
N GLN A 282 2.63 -28.77 -17.47
CA GLN A 282 1.59 -27.82 -17.82
C GLN A 282 1.41 -26.74 -16.76
N ARG A 283 1.41 -27.12 -15.47
CA ARG A 283 1.35 -26.16 -14.37
C ARG A 283 2.51 -25.18 -14.41
N MET A 284 3.74 -25.66 -14.62
CA MET A 284 4.93 -24.81 -14.73
C MET A 284 4.81 -23.79 -15.86
N ALA A 285 4.31 -24.22 -17.03
CA ALA A 285 4.08 -23.32 -18.16
C ALA A 285 3.03 -22.23 -17.85
N ILE A 286 1.95 -22.58 -17.17
CA ILE A 286 0.92 -21.63 -16.74
C ILE A 286 1.48 -20.66 -15.69
N SER A 287 2.12 -21.17 -14.64
CA SER A 287 2.77 -20.35 -13.61
C SER A 287 3.78 -19.38 -14.21
N ARG A 288 4.56 -19.81 -15.20
CA ARG A 288 5.51 -18.96 -15.93
C ARG A 288 4.84 -17.76 -16.56
N GLU A 289 3.73 -17.97 -17.28
CA GLU A 289 3.03 -16.86 -17.91
C GLU A 289 2.44 -15.90 -16.88
N VAL A 290 1.86 -16.43 -15.80
CA VAL A 290 1.33 -15.63 -14.69
C VAL A 290 2.43 -14.75 -14.08
N TYR A 291 3.58 -15.33 -13.74
CA TYR A 291 4.67 -14.60 -13.09
C TYR A 291 5.33 -13.58 -14.01
N MET A 292 5.47 -13.86 -15.29
CA MET A 292 5.99 -12.86 -16.24
C MET A 292 5.06 -11.65 -16.35
N ARG A 293 3.75 -11.86 -16.29
CA ARG A 293 2.78 -10.75 -16.26
C ARG A 293 2.90 -9.97 -14.97
N LEU A 294 2.79 -10.62 -13.81
CA LEU A 294 2.92 -9.97 -12.50
C LEU A 294 4.25 -9.22 -12.37
N ALA A 295 5.35 -9.78 -12.88
CA ALA A 295 6.64 -9.11 -12.89
C ALA A 295 6.62 -7.83 -13.71
N THR A 296 5.98 -7.83 -14.88
CA THR A 296 5.85 -6.63 -15.71
C THR A 296 5.07 -5.54 -14.96
N LEU A 297 4.00 -5.90 -14.25
CA LEU A 297 3.22 -4.97 -13.45
C LEU A 297 4.04 -4.32 -12.33
N LEU A 298 4.76 -5.15 -11.58
CA LEU A 298 5.60 -4.71 -10.46
C LEU A 298 6.77 -3.85 -10.95
N ASP A 299 7.32 -4.15 -12.12
CA ASP A 299 8.36 -3.36 -12.77
C ASP A 299 7.83 -1.99 -13.22
N MET A 300 6.64 -1.93 -13.81
CA MET A 300 5.98 -0.66 -14.14
C MET A 300 5.76 0.20 -12.90
N TYR A 301 5.23 -0.40 -11.83
CA TYR A 301 5.04 0.29 -10.56
C TYR A 301 6.36 0.80 -9.95
N ALA A 302 7.41 -0.03 -9.94
CA ALA A 302 8.71 0.36 -9.42
C ALA A 302 9.36 1.51 -10.21
N LYS A 303 9.14 1.55 -11.53
CA LYS A 303 9.68 2.60 -12.41
C LYS A 303 8.98 3.94 -12.24
N CYS A 304 7.76 3.99 -11.71
CA CYS A 304 7.09 5.25 -11.40
C CYS A 304 7.86 6.14 -10.42
N ARG A 305 8.86 5.59 -9.71
CA ARG A 305 9.81 6.33 -8.88
C ARG A 305 10.72 7.31 -9.65
N ALA A 306 11.05 7.00 -10.91
CA ALA A 306 12.18 7.63 -11.63
C ALA A 306 11.81 8.85 -12.49
N ASP A 307 10.53 9.20 -12.56
CA ASP A 307 9.99 10.29 -13.38
C ASP A 307 9.43 11.42 -12.51
#